data_AF-M1D5M0-F1
#
_entry.id   AF-M1D5M0-F1
#
_cell.length_a   1.000
_cell.length_b   1.000
_cell.length_c   1.000
_cell.angle_alpha   90.00
_cell.angle_beta   90.00
_cell.angle_gamma   90.00
#
_symmetry.space_group_name_H-M   'P 1'
#
loop_
_entity.id
_entity.type
_entity.pdbx_description
1 polymer ?
#
loop_
_entity_poly.entity_id
_entity_poly.type
_entity_poly.pdbx_seq_one_letter_code
_entity_poly.pdbx_strand_id
1 'polypeptide(L)' 'MGQTKEEIYSEASKNNQSRGRHAVLIIGFGIENGIEYYLIKNSWGVNWGYLGYARVERRLVTSLSFPVLHE' A
#
# COMPACT_ATOMS: atom_id res chain seq x y z
N MET A 1 19.56 -16.05 2.30
CA MET A 1 18.30 -16.71 1.88
C MET A 1 17.24 -15.62 1.80
N GLY A 2 17.15 -14.97 0.65
CA GLY A 2 16.19 -13.90 0.41
C GLY A 2 14.85 -14.49 -0.02
N GLN A 3 13.77 -13.93 0.51
CA GLN A 3 12.41 -14.28 0.10
C GLN A 3 12.21 -13.89 -1.38
N THR A 4 11.61 -14.79 -2.17
CA THR A 4 11.40 -14.61 -3.62
C THR A 4 10.26 -13.64 -3.92
N LYS A 5 10.21 -13.18 -5.18
CA LYS A 5 9.41 -12.06 -5.70
C LYS A 5 7.88 -12.29 -5.65
N GLU A 6 7.43 -13.48 -5.26
CA GLU A 6 6.02 -13.91 -5.25
C GLU A 6 5.32 -13.86 -3.88
N GLU A 7 5.97 -13.40 -2.79
CA GLU A 7 5.37 -13.38 -1.43
C GLU A 7 4.71 -12.05 -1.04
N ILE A 8 4.07 -11.33 -1.97
CA ILE A 8 3.28 -10.12 -1.63
C ILE A 8 1.82 -10.27 -2.09
N TYR A 9 1.14 -11.28 -1.55
CA TYR A 9 -0.31 -11.25 -1.42
C TYR A 9 -0.66 -11.64 0.01
N SER A 10 -0.89 -10.66 0.87
CA SER A 10 -1.41 -10.94 2.20
C SER A 10 -2.86 -11.43 2.04
N GLU A 11 -3.10 -12.72 2.22
CA GLU A 11 -4.44 -13.19 2.54
C GLU A 11 -4.90 -12.47 3.80
N ALA A 12 -6.03 -11.77 3.67
CA ALA A 12 -6.64 -11.12 4.80
C ALA A 12 -7.18 -12.20 5.76
N SER A 13 -6.33 -12.77 6.62
CA SER A 13 -6.59 -13.56 7.86
C SER A 13 -8.06 -13.76 8.21
N LYS A 14 -8.46 -15.03 8.23
CA LYS A 14 -9.75 -15.61 8.67
C LYS A 14 -10.06 -15.45 10.17
N ASN A 15 -9.30 -14.63 10.91
CA ASN A 15 -9.46 -14.50 12.35
C ASN A 15 -9.93 -13.08 12.68
N ASN A 16 -11.08 -12.98 13.37
CA ASN A 16 -11.79 -11.77 13.83
C ASN A 16 -10.97 -10.84 14.75
N GLN A 17 -9.73 -10.51 14.40
CA GLN A 17 -8.99 -9.40 14.99
C GLN A 17 -9.32 -8.14 14.22
N SER A 18 -9.68 -7.08 14.94
CA SER A 18 -9.79 -5.73 14.38
C SER A 18 -8.47 -5.39 13.70
N ARG A 19 -8.43 -5.50 12.37
CA ARG A 19 -7.34 -4.99 11.56
C ARG A 19 -7.39 -3.48 11.69
N GLY A 20 -6.50 -2.93 12.51
CA GLY A 20 -6.33 -1.49 12.61
C GLY A 20 -6.23 -0.86 11.22
N ARG A 21 -6.75 0.35 11.07
CA ARG A 21 -6.61 1.12 9.83
C ARG A 21 -5.30 1.91 9.91
N HIS A 22 -4.57 1.97 8.80
CA HIS A 22 -3.35 2.79 8.69
C HIS A 22 -3.51 3.74 7.52
N ALA A 23 -3.18 5.02 7.74
CA ALA A 23 -3.25 6.05 6.71
C ALA A 23 -1.86 6.26 6.11
N VAL A 24 -1.80 6.31 4.78
CA VAL A 24 -0.59 6.52 3.98
C VAL A 24 -0.90 7.50 2.85
N LEU A 25 0.14 8.07 2.24
CA LEU A 25 -0.02 8.99 1.12
C LEU A 25 0.20 8.26 -0.20
N ILE A 26 -0.81 8.24 -1.08
CA ILE A 26 -0.64 7.79 -2.47
C ILE A 26 0.09 8.89 -3.23
N ILE A 27 1.17 8.52 -3.92
CA ILE A 27 2.02 9.44 -4.69
C ILE A 27 2.16 9.04 -6.17
N GLY A 28 1.54 7.93 -6.57
CA GLY A 28 1.58 7.45 -7.94
C GLY A 28 0.75 6.18 -8.10
N PHE A 29 0.64 5.72 -9.35
CA PHE A 29 -0.06 4.50 -9.70
C PHE A 29 0.62 3.84 -10.91
N GLY A 30 0.29 2.58 -11.16
CA GLY A 30 0.77 1.88 -12.34
C GLY A 30 0.13 0.50 -12.48
N ILE A 31 0.54 -0.20 -13.54
CA ILE A 31 0.14 -1.58 -13.81
C ILE A 31 1.43 -2.38 -14.02
N GLU A 32 1.57 -3.50 -13.31
CA GLU A 32 2.68 -4.43 -13.47
C GLU A 32 2.10 -5.84 -13.60
N ASN A 33 2.42 -6.55 -14.68
CA ASN A 33 1.90 -7.90 -14.98
C ASN A 33 0.36 -8.02 -14.93
N GLY A 34 -0.35 -6.98 -15.39
CA GLY A 34 -1.83 -6.94 -15.37
C GLY A 34 -2.45 -6.57 -14.03
N ILE A 35 -1.65 -6.20 -13.02
CA ILE A 35 -2.11 -5.90 -11.67
C ILE A 35 -1.91 -4.41 -11.39
N GLU A 36 -3.02 -3.74 -11.08
CA GLU A 36 -3.04 -2.31 -10.73
C GLU A 36 -2.49 -2.08 -9.32
N TYR A 37 -1.60 -1.11 -9.17
CA TYR A 37 -1.04 -0.73 -7.87
C TYR A 37 -1.05 0.78 -7.66
N TYR A 38 -1.07 1.17 -6.38
CA TYR A 38 -0.68 2.50 -5.93
C TYR A 38 0.75 2.49 -5.40
N LEU A 39 1.52 3.51 -5.73
CA LEU A 39 2.77 3.82 -5.04
C LEU A 39 2.44 4.69 -3.82
N ILE A 40 2.83 4.23 -2.64
CA ILE A 40 2.57 4.91 -1.38
C ILE A 40 3.86 5.40 -0.72
N LYS A 41 3.78 6.54 -0.03
CA LYS A 41 4.76 7.04 0.93
C LYS A 41 4.26 6.75 2.35
N ASN A 42 5.09 6.09 3.15
CA ASN A 42 4.79 5.78 4.55
C ASN A 42 5.51 6.76 5.50
N SER A 43 5.12 6.75 6.78
CA SER A 43 5.65 7.61 7.84
C SER A 43 6.54 6.87 8.85
N TRP A 44 6.94 5.62 8.55
CA TRP A 44 7.76 4.79 9.45
C TRP A 44 9.27 4.90 9.22
N GLY A 45 9.72 5.94 8.52
CA GLY A 45 11.12 6.18 8.20
C GLY A 45 11.63 5.41 6.98
N VAL A 46 12.85 5.76 6.54
CA VAL A 46 13.46 5.27 5.29
C VAL A 46 13.85 3.79 5.34
N ASN A 47 13.99 3.23 6.54
CA ASN A 47 14.36 1.82 6.72
C ASN A 47 13.19 0.85 6.49
N TRP A 48 11.96 1.37 6.30
CA TRP A 48 10.80 0.56 5.99
C TRP A 48 10.56 0.50 4.47
N GLY A 49 10.28 -0.70 3.95
CA GLY A 49 10.02 -0.90 2.53
C GLY A 49 11.21 -0.49 1.65
N TYR A 50 10.92 0.13 0.50
CA TYR A 50 11.94 0.71 -0.35
C TYR A 50 12.09 2.20 -0.03
N LEU A 51 13.05 2.54 0.84
CA LEU A 51 13.33 3.94 1.23
C LEU A 51 12.11 4.68 1.82
N GLY A 52 11.21 3.99 2.51
CA GLY A 52 9.96 4.54 3.06
C GLY A 52 8.74 4.41 2.14
N TYR A 53 8.89 3.74 0.99
CA TYR A 53 7.84 3.58 -0.02
C TYR A 53 7.47 2.11 -0.24
N ALA A 54 6.26 1.88 -0.74
CA ALA A 54 5.79 0.56 -1.15
C ALA A 54 4.80 0.65 -2.31
N ARG A 55 4.64 -0.46 -3.04
CA ARG A 55 3.52 -0.67 -3.95
C ARG A 55 2.43 -1.44 -3.21
N VAL A 56 1.19 -0.98 -3.32
CA VAL A 56 0.01 -1.64 -2.74
C VAL A 56 -0.97 -1.92 -3.86
N GLU A 57 -1.44 -3.16 -3.96
CA GLU A 57 -2.46 -3.51 -4.95
C GLU A 57 -3.70 -2.64 -4.77
N ARG A 58 -4.16 -2.02 -5.86
CA ARG A 58 -5.21 -1.00 -5.83
C ARG A 58 -6.49 -1.50 -5.14
N ARG A 59 -6.86 -2.78 -5.34
CA ARG A 59 -8.06 -3.39 -4.74
C ARG A 59 -8.03 -3.49 -3.22
N LEU A 60 -6.87 -3.32 -2.58
CA LEU A 60 -6.72 -3.41 -1.12
C LEU A 60 -6.95 -2.06 -0.42
N VAL A 61 -6.95 -0.95 -1.15
CA VAL A 61 -7.22 0.38 -0.59
C VAL A 61 -8.73 0.58 -0.45
N THR A 62 -9.18 0.78 0.80
CA THR A 62 -10.62 0.81 1.13
C THR A 62 -11.22 2.20 1.29
N SER A 63 -10.38 3.24 1.37
CA SER A 63 -10.84 4.62 1.53
C SER A 63 -9.82 5.57 0.92
N LEU A 64 -10.31 6.58 0.20
CA LEU A 64 -9.52 7.64 -0.40
C LEU A 64 -10.13 8.98 0.00
N SER A 65 -9.29 9.89 0.45
CA SER A 65 -9.63 11.29 0.69
C SER A 65 -8.51 12.17 0.21
N PHE A 66 -8.86 13.35 -0.30
CA PHE A 66 -7.92 14.36 -0.76
C PHE A 66 -8.51 15.75 -0.50
N PRO A 67 -7.68 16.76 -0.21
CA PRO A 67 -8.18 18.13 -0.09
C PRO A 67 -8.68 18.63 -1.44
N VAL A 68 -9.80 19.35 -1.43
CA VAL A 68 -10.26 20.14 -2.57
C VAL A 68 -9.77 21.56 -2.35
N LEU A 69 -8.96 22.07 -3.27
CA LEU A 69 -8.52 23.46 -3.24
C LEU A 69 -9.66 24.33 -3.76
N HIS A 70 -10.09 25.28 -2.96
CA HIS A 70 -10.95 26.38 -3.39
C HIS A 70 -10.04 27.56 -3.76
N GLU A 71 -10.38 28.22 -4.87
CA GLU A 71 -9.74 29.47 -5.31
C GLU A 71 -10.13 30.67 -4.43
#